data_AF-A0A6I7WES5-F1
#
_entry.id   AF-A0A6I7WES5-F1
#
_cell.length_a   1.000
_cell.length_b   1.000
_cell.length_c   1.000
_cell.angle_alpha   90.00
_cell.angle_beta   90.00
_cell.angle_gamma   90.00
#
_symmetry.space_group_name_H-M   'P 1'
#
loop_
_entity.id
_entity.type
_entity.pdbx_description
1 polymer ?
#
loop_
_entity_poly.entity_id
_entity_poly.type
_entity_poly.pdbx_seq_one_letter_code
_entity_poly.pdbx_strand_id
1 'polypeptide(L)' 'QYYGLKRQDGTTASKRFFEQDFSGLFSWVLGQMGELPLPRNGRPKVVLAPLKLLVSRLRREARSSNH' A
#
# COMPACT_ATOMS: atom_id res chain seq x y z
N GLN A 1 -6.94 20.66 4.58
CA GLN A 1 -6.45 21.08 5.92
C GLN A 1 -5.21 20.25 6.23
N TYR A 2 -4.01 20.80 6.05
CA TYR A 2 -2.73 20.06 6.15
C TYR A 2 -2.11 20.35 7.52
N TYR A 3 -2.20 19.39 8.45
CA TYR A 3 -1.72 19.50 9.83
C TYR A 3 -0.20 19.72 9.98
N GLY A 4 0.55 19.74 8.87
CA GLY A 4 2.01 19.87 8.84
C GLY A 4 2.55 21.25 8.47
N LEU A 5 1.71 22.25 8.20
CA LEU A 5 2.22 23.59 7.83
C LEU A 5 2.83 24.29 9.05
N LYS A 6 4.16 24.44 9.04
CA LYS A 6 4.93 25.13 10.07
C LYS A 6 5.31 26.53 9.58
N ARG A 7 5.32 27.51 10.48
CA ARG A 7 5.96 28.81 10.24
C ARG A 7 7.49 28.66 10.33
N GLN A 8 8.22 29.74 10.01
CA GLN A 8 9.67 29.80 10.16
C GLN A 8 10.14 29.52 11.60
N ASP A 9 9.30 29.83 12.59
CA ASP A 9 9.52 29.53 14.01
C ASP A 9 9.28 28.04 14.37
N GLY A 10 8.92 27.20 13.39
CA GLY A 10 8.65 25.78 13.58
C GLY A 10 7.28 25.46 14.19
N THR A 11 6.45 26.45 14.53
CA THR A 11 5.14 26.24 15.18
C THR A 11 4.00 26.03 14.17
N THR A 12 3.02 25.22 14.55
CA THR A 12 1.78 25.03 13.78
C THR A 12 0.71 26.03 14.23
N ALA A 13 -0.28 26.30 13.37
CA ALA A 13 -1.39 27.19 13.72
C ALA A 13 -2.16 26.69 14.96
N SER A 14 -2.39 25.38 15.05
CA SER A 14 -3.07 24.76 16.19
C SER A 14 -2.31 24.95 17.51
N LYS A 15 -0.97 24.80 17.51
CA LYS A 15 -0.15 25.03 18.71
C LYS A 15 -0.31 26.45 19.25
N ARG A 16 -0.38 27.45 18.37
CA ARG A 16 -0.56 28.86 18.77
C ARG A 16 -1.98 29.15 19.25
N PHE A 17 -2.99 28.56 18.61
CA PHE A 17 -4.38 28.83 18.94
C PHE A 17 -4.79 28.23 20.29
N PHE A 18 -4.30 27.04 20.62
CA PHE A 18 -4.66 26.33 21.86
C PHE A 18 -3.57 26.39 22.94
N GLU A 19 -2.43 27.04 22.67
CA GLU A 19 -1.26 27.09 23.57
C GLU A 19 -0.78 25.71 24.07
N GLN A 20 -1.06 24.67 23.27
CA GLN A 20 -0.81 23.29 23.63
C GLN A 20 -0.03 22.58 22.53
N ASP A 21 0.88 21.69 22.94
CA ASP A 21 1.52 20.75 22.03
C ASP A 21 0.57 19.62 21.66
N PHE A 22 0.33 19.49 20.36
CA PHE A 22 -0.39 18.36 19.80
C PHE A 22 0.62 17.34 19.30
N SER A 23 0.52 16.10 19.80
CA SER A 23 1.14 14.96 19.14
C SER A 23 0.67 14.94 17.68
N GLY A 24 1.56 14.69 16.73
CA GLY A 24 1.19 14.63 15.32
C GLY A 24 -0.01 13.70 15.13
N LEU A 25 -1.00 14.12 14.32
CA LEU A 25 -2.26 13.37 14.14
C LEU A 25 -2.01 11.89 13.87
N PHE A 26 -1.03 11.58 13.01
CA PHE A 26 -0.63 10.19 12.73
C PHE A 26 -0.14 9.44 13.96
N SER A 27 0.68 10.06 14.82
CA SER A 27 1.15 9.45 16.07
C SER A 27 -0.01 9.18 17.04
N TRP A 28 -0.96 10.11 17.15
CA TRP A 28 -2.15 9.91 17.97
C TRP A 28 -3.00 8.75 17.45
N VAL A 29 -3.28 8.71 16.13
CA VAL A 29 -4.05 7.61 15.52
C VAL A 29 -3.32 6.27 15.69
N LEU A 30 -2.00 6.22 15.48
CA LEU A 30 -1.20 5.00 15.69
C LEU A 30 -1.30 4.49 17.13
N GLY A 31 -1.30 5.39 18.12
CA GLY A 31 -1.52 5.02 19.53
C GLY A 31 -2.91 4.44 19.81
N GLN A 32 -3.92 4.81 19.03
CA GLN A 32 -5.28 4.24 19.16
C GLN A 32 -5.44 2.90 18.42
N MET A 33 -4.58 2.58 17.46
CA MET A 33 -4.71 1.38 16.62
C MET A 33 -4.32 0.07 17.32
N GLY A 34 -3.66 0.11 18.48
CA GLY A 34 -3.16 -1.09 19.17
C GLY A 34 -2.04 -1.79 18.37
N GLU A 35 -1.91 -3.11 18.50
CA GLU A 35 -0.96 -3.87 17.67
C GLU A 35 -1.40 -3.85 16.20
N LEU A 36 -0.50 -3.43 15.31
CA LEU A 36 -0.77 -3.42 13.87
C LEU A 36 -0.97 -4.84 13.36
N PRO A 37 -1.90 -5.06 12.41
CA PRO A 37 -2.06 -6.37 11.79
C PRO A 37 -0.77 -6.81 11.12
N LEU A 38 -0.50 -8.11 11.15
CA LEU A 38 0.65 -8.69 10.46
C LEU A 38 0.62 -8.32 8.97
N PRO A 39 1.79 -8.06 8.36
CA PRO A 39 1.87 -7.86 6.93
C PRO A 39 1.16 -8.98 6.20
N ARG A 40 0.35 -8.61 5.20
CA ARG A 40 -0.33 -9.61 4.39
C ARG A 40 0.72 -10.52 3.76
N ASN A 41 0.54 -11.84 3.91
CA ASN A 41 1.35 -12.81 3.17
C ASN A 41 1.32 -12.45 1.68
N GLY A 42 2.51 -12.27 1.09
CA GLY A 42 2.63 -11.99 -0.33
C GLY A 42 1.97 -13.13 -1.11
N ARG A 43 1.11 -12.78 -2.07
CA ARG A 43 0.65 -13.79 -3.03
C ARG A 43 1.89 -14.24 -3.82
N PRO A 44 2.10 -15.54 -4.05
CA PRO A 44 3.19 -15.98 -4.89
C PRO A 44 3.07 -15.25 -6.23
N LYS A 45 4.17 -14.63 -6.66
CA LYS A 45 4.23 -14.01 -7.98
C LYS A 45 3.87 -15.08 -9.00
N VAL A 46 2.80 -14.86 -9.77
CA VAL A 46 2.48 -15.74 -10.89
C VAL A 46 3.60 -15.57 -11.90
N VAL A 47 4.56 -16.50 -11.88
CA VAL A 47 5.60 -16.59 -12.91
C VAL A 47 4.94 -17.21 -14.12
N LEU A 48 4.39 -16.37 -15.00
CA LEU A 48 3.97 -16.81 -16.32
C LEU A 48 5.23 -17.29 -17.04
N ALA A 49 5.34 -18.60 -17.27
CA ALA A 49 6.39 -19.18 -18.09
C ALA A 49 5.95 -19.06 -19.56
N PRO A 50 6.41 -18.05 -20.32
CA PRO A 50 5.79 -17.69 -21.60
C PRO A 50 5.92 -18.82 -22.62
N LEU A 51 7.04 -19.56 -22.58
CA LEU A 51 7.28 -20.74 -23.41
C LEU A 51 6.30 -21.88 -23.10
N LYS A 52 5.98 -22.13 -21.83
CA LYS A 52 4.99 -23.15 -21.45
C LYS A 52 3.58 -22.77 -21.91
N LEU A 53 3.26 -21.49 -21.88
CA LEU A 53 1.98 -20.95 -22.38
C LEU A 53 1.88 -21.05 -23.90
N LEU A 54 2.96 -20.76 -24.62
CA LEU A 54 3.00 -20.90 -26.08
C LEU A 54 2.84 -22.36 -26.51
N VAL A 55 3.58 -23.28 -25.89
CA VAL A 55 3.50 -24.72 -26.19
C VAL A 55 2.10 -25.26 -25.92
N SER A 56 1.48 -24.87 -24.80
CA SER A 56 0.11 -25.31 -24.47
C SER A 56 -0.96 -24.69 -25.37
N ARG A 57 -0.70 -23.52 -25.97
CA ARG A 57 -1.55 -22.91 -27.00
C ARG A 57 -1.45 -23.66 -28.33
N LEU A 58 -0.23 -23.86 -28.84
CA LEU A 58 0.02 -24.60 -30.09
C LEU A 58 -0.55 -26.02 -30.03
N ARG A 59 -0.44 -26.70 -28.88
CA ARG A 59 -1.02 -28.03 -28.68
C ARG A 59 -2.56 -28.03 -28.67
N ARG A 60 -3.19 -26.92 -28.24
CA ARG A 60 -4.66 -26.78 -28.33
C ARG A 60 -5.09 -26.53 -29.77
N GLU A 61 -4.40 -25.66 -30.49
CA GLU A 61 -4.61 -25.39 -31.92
C GLU A 61 -4.56 -26.70 -32.75
N ALA A 62 -3.49 -27.49 -32.57
CA ALA A 62 -3.29 -28.75 -33.29
C ALA A 62 -4.35 -29.83 -33.00
N ARG A 63 -5.00 -29.79 -31.83
CA ARG A 63 -6.10 -30.69 -31.49
C ARG A 63 -7.44 -30.21 -32.04
N SER A 64 -7.63 -28.89 -32.15
CA SER A 64 -8.83 -28.31 -32.74
C SER A 64 -8.90 -28.49 -34.26
N SER A 65 -7.75 -28.66 -34.93
CA SER A 65 -7.65 -28.86 -36.37
C SER A 65 -7.88 -30.31 -36.82
N ASN A 66 -7.98 -31.26 -35.90
CA ASN A 66 -8.16 -32.70 -36.19
C ASN A 66 -9.63 -33.16 -36.02
N HIS A 67 -10.57 -32.22 -35.92
CA HIS A 67 -12.01 -32.41 -36.01
C HIS A 67 -12.57 -31.48 -37.08
#